data_AF-A0A2N6NR84-F1
#
_entry.id   AF-A0A2N6NR84-F1
#
_cell.length_a   1.000
_cell.length_b   1.000
_cell.length_c   1.000
_cell.angle_alpha   90.00
_cell.angle_beta   90.00
_cell.angle_gamma   90.00
#
_symmetry.space_group_name_H-M   'P 1'
#
loop_
_entity.id
_entity.type
_entity.pdbx_description
1 polymer ?
#
loop_
_entity_poly.entity_id
_entity_poly.type
_entity_poly.pdbx_seq_one_letter_code
_entity_poly.pdbx_strand_id
1 'polypeptide(L)'
;MLKHLSILAVAAGLASATGLAKVTNQCDFEVTLWSVGKDISVGRTLAKGESYAEPFAVDPKTGGRTLKITRDRDGLFTGKPQTNFAYSLTPPNIWYDLSDVFGDPFKGYKLRLASDDDTCPAVQWDQGVPLGGNHTHVCRADASVVLTLCA
;
A
#
# COMPACT_ATOMS: atom_id res chain seq x y z
N MET A 1 -25.79 54.58 19.20
CA MET A 1 -26.41 53.36 18.65
C MET A 1 -25.28 52.48 18.12
N LEU A 2 -24.89 51.45 18.87
CA LEU A 2 -23.70 50.63 18.59
C LEU A 2 -24.08 49.51 17.60
N LYS A 3 -23.48 49.53 16.41
CA LYS A 3 -23.67 48.50 15.38
C LYS A 3 -22.92 47.23 15.80
N HIS A 4 -23.65 46.16 16.10
CA HIS A 4 -23.05 44.84 16.31
C HIS A 4 -22.61 44.25 14.97
N LEU A 5 -21.31 44.05 14.81
CA LEU A 5 -20.73 43.24 13.74
C LEU A 5 -20.70 41.78 14.22
N SER A 6 -21.59 40.96 13.67
CA SER A 6 -21.54 39.51 13.88
C SER A 6 -20.46 38.91 12.98
N ILE A 7 -19.39 38.38 13.59
CA ILE A 7 -18.34 37.64 12.90
C ILE A 7 -18.81 36.20 12.75
N LEU A 8 -19.17 35.77 11.53
CA LEU A 8 -19.33 34.35 11.21
C LEU A 8 -17.94 33.72 11.12
N ALA A 9 -17.55 32.93 12.11
CA ALA A 9 -16.40 32.05 12.01
C ALA A 9 -16.77 30.83 11.15
N VAL A 10 -16.30 30.79 9.91
CA VAL A 10 -16.37 29.60 9.07
C VAL A 10 -15.24 28.67 9.52
N ALA A 11 -15.56 27.65 10.31
CA ALA A 11 -14.64 26.55 10.58
C ALA A 11 -14.49 25.74 9.29
N ALA A 12 -13.48 26.07 8.48
CA ALA A 12 -13.05 25.19 7.39
C ALA A 12 -12.48 23.92 8.03
N GLY A 13 -13.21 22.81 7.94
CA GLY A 13 -12.70 21.50 8.35
C GLY A 13 -11.45 21.20 7.53
N LEU A 14 -10.29 21.14 8.18
CA LEU A 14 -9.07 20.64 7.58
C LEU A 14 -9.31 19.16 7.28
N ALA A 15 -9.64 18.83 6.03
CA ALA A 15 -9.57 17.45 5.57
C ALA A 15 -8.10 17.03 5.69
N SER A 16 -7.78 16.20 6.68
CA SER A 16 -6.45 15.57 6.75
C SER A 16 -6.27 14.77 5.47
N ALA A 17 -5.32 15.16 4.62
CA ALA A 17 -4.98 14.40 3.43
C ALA A 17 -4.35 13.09 3.87
N THR A 18 -5.11 11.99 3.80
CA THR A 18 -4.57 10.65 4.01
C THR A 18 -3.81 10.22 2.75
N GLY A 19 -2.58 9.72 2.93
CA GLY A 19 -1.75 9.18 1.87
C GLY A 19 -2.31 7.90 1.26
N LEU A 20 -1.60 7.38 0.27
CA LEU A 20 -2.03 6.24 -0.54
C LEU A 20 -1.16 5.00 -0.31
N ALA A 21 -1.78 3.83 -0.35
CA ALA A 21 -1.10 2.57 -0.65
C ALA A 21 -1.08 2.39 -2.18
N LYS A 22 0.11 2.36 -2.78
CA LYS A 22 0.27 2.26 -4.24
C LYS A 22 1.11 1.04 -4.63
N VAL A 23 0.76 0.42 -5.75
CA VAL A 23 1.58 -0.59 -6.43
C VAL A 23 1.82 -0.16 -7.86
N THR A 24 3.07 -0.17 -8.31
CA THR A 24 3.49 0.14 -9.68
C THR A 24 4.16 -1.10 -10.27
N ASN A 25 3.68 -1.58 -11.42
CA ASN A 25 4.29 -2.70 -12.12
C ASN A 25 5.30 -2.20 -13.16
N GLN A 26 6.60 -2.39 -12.94
CA GLN A 26 7.64 -2.10 -13.96
C GLN A 26 8.15 -3.36 -14.67
N CYS A 27 7.63 -4.53 -14.31
CA CYS A 27 7.98 -5.80 -14.92
C CYS A 27 7.54 -5.83 -16.40
N ASP A 28 8.18 -6.69 -17.19
CA ASP A 28 7.81 -6.96 -18.58
C ASP A 28 6.65 -7.96 -18.72
N PHE A 29 6.05 -8.37 -17.60
CA PHE A 29 4.89 -9.24 -17.51
C PHE A 29 3.75 -8.60 -16.68
N GLU A 30 2.54 -9.07 -16.92
CA GLU A 30 1.36 -8.69 -16.13
C GLU A 30 1.39 -9.31 -14.73
N VAL A 31 0.78 -8.60 -13.78
CA VAL A 31 0.49 -9.10 -12.43
C VAL A 31 -0.97 -8.82 -12.09
N THR A 32 -1.57 -9.58 -11.17
CA THR A 32 -2.89 -9.27 -10.64
C THR A 32 -2.81 -8.94 -9.17
N LEU A 33 -3.52 -7.89 -8.77
CA LEU A 33 -3.59 -7.37 -7.42
C LEU A 33 -5.01 -7.44 -6.86
N TRP A 34 -5.13 -7.71 -5.56
CA TRP A 34 -6.36 -7.54 -4.79
C TRP A 34 -6.08 -6.72 -3.53
N SER A 35 -7.00 -5.82 -3.17
CA SER A 35 -7.04 -5.23 -1.83
C SER A 35 -7.85 -6.15 -0.91
N VAL A 36 -7.23 -6.58 0.18
CA VAL A 36 -7.78 -7.58 1.10
C VAL A 36 -7.84 -7.01 2.52
N GLY A 37 -9.05 -6.91 3.06
CA GLY A 37 -9.33 -6.59 4.47
C GLY A 37 -10.48 -7.47 4.98
N LYS A 38 -11.53 -6.85 5.53
CA LYS A 38 -12.82 -7.50 5.80
C LYS A 38 -13.39 -8.14 4.54
N ASP A 39 -13.32 -7.40 3.43
CA ASP A 39 -13.78 -7.79 2.11
C ASP A 39 -12.57 -7.92 1.15
N ILE A 40 -12.74 -8.70 0.09
CA ILE A 40 -11.74 -8.85 -0.99
C ILE A 40 -12.23 -8.06 -2.19
N SER A 41 -11.40 -7.16 -2.71
CA SER A 41 -11.73 -6.40 -3.92
C SER A 41 -11.85 -7.30 -5.16
N VAL A 42 -12.40 -6.77 -6.25
CA VAL A 42 -12.16 -7.39 -7.57
C VAL A 42 -10.67 -7.36 -7.90
N GLY A 43 -10.18 -8.41 -8.56
CA GLY A 43 -8.80 -8.48 -9.02
C GLY A 43 -8.52 -7.42 -10.09
N ARG A 44 -7.36 -6.76 -9.99
CA ARG A 44 -6.90 -5.75 -10.93
C ARG A 44 -5.59 -6.22 -11.56
N THR A 45 -5.66 -6.59 -12.82
CA THR A 45 -4.45 -6.89 -13.60
C THR A 45 -3.77 -5.60 -14.02
N LEU A 46 -2.46 -5.52 -13.79
CA LEU A 46 -1.61 -4.39 -14.12
C LEU A 46 -0.59 -4.85 -15.18
N ALA A 47 -0.66 -4.24 -16.36
CA ALA A 47 0.39 -4.35 -17.37
C ALA A 47 1.64 -3.55 -16.99
N LYS A 48 2.70 -3.66 -17.79
CA LYS A 48 3.91 -2.87 -17.61
C LYS A 48 3.61 -1.37 -17.61
N GLY A 49 4.11 -0.66 -16.62
CA GLY A 49 3.94 0.78 -16.42
C GLY A 49 2.62 1.16 -15.75
N GLU A 50 1.68 0.23 -15.57
CA GLU A 50 0.42 0.50 -14.89
C GLU A 50 0.60 0.53 -13.37
N SER A 51 -0.35 1.18 -12.71
CA SER A 51 -0.37 1.31 -11.26
C SER A 51 -1.77 1.13 -10.70
N TYR A 52 -1.83 0.67 -9.46
CA TYR A 52 -3.00 0.69 -8.61
C TYR A 52 -2.73 1.57 -7.39
N ALA A 53 -3.74 2.30 -6.90
CA ALA A 53 -3.67 3.03 -5.65
C ALA A 53 -5.01 3.01 -4.91
N GLU A 54 -4.96 2.98 -3.59
CA GLU A 54 -6.10 3.23 -2.70
C GLU A 54 -5.66 4.14 -1.54
N PRO A 55 -6.56 4.97 -0.98
CA PRO A 55 -6.25 5.71 0.24
C PRO A 55 -6.03 4.74 1.39
N PHE A 56 -5.13 5.08 2.31
CA PHE A 56 -5.06 4.31 3.55
C PHE A 56 -6.40 4.36 4.28
N ALA A 57 -6.83 3.21 4.77
CA ALA A 57 -8.07 3.06 5.50
C ALA A 57 -7.88 2.13 6.69
N VAL A 58 -8.63 2.40 7.76
CA VAL A 58 -8.80 1.43 8.84
C VAL A 58 -9.81 0.40 8.38
N ASP A 59 -9.40 -0.86 8.29
CA ASP A 59 -10.36 -1.95 8.14
C ASP A 59 -11.01 -2.26 9.49
N PRO A 60 -12.34 -2.23 9.61
CA PRO A 60 -13.03 -2.36 10.89
C PRO A 60 -12.92 -3.76 11.51
N LYS A 61 -12.49 -4.78 10.75
CA LYS A 61 -12.37 -6.16 11.22
C LYS A 61 -10.91 -6.58 11.39
N THR A 62 -10.05 -6.23 10.43
CA THR A 62 -8.63 -6.65 10.42
C THR A 62 -7.68 -5.58 10.95
N GLY A 63 -8.13 -4.34 11.13
CA GLY A 63 -7.33 -3.20 11.58
C GLY A 63 -6.43 -2.58 10.50
N GLY A 64 -6.16 -3.33 9.42
CA GLY A 64 -5.38 -2.90 8.26
C GLY A 64 -5.80 -3.68 7.01
N ARG A 65 -5.15 -3.39 5.89
CA ARG A 65 -5.38 -4.08 4.62
C ARG A 65 -4.07 -4.63 4.07
N THR A 66 -4.19 -5.54 3.14
CA THR A 66 -3.07 -6.07 2.38
C THR A 66 -3.37 -6.02 0.91
N LEU A 67 -2.51 -5.32 0.16
CA LEU A 67 -2.45 -5.45 -1.28
C LEU A 67 -1.70 -6.74 -1.60
N LYS A 68 -2.41 -7.75 -2.09
CA LYS A 68 -1.87 -9.07 -2.45
C LYS A 68 -1.65 -9.14 -3.94
N ILE A 69 -0.45 -9.52 -4.37
CA ILE A 69 -0.03 -9.51 -5.78
C ILE A 69 0.44 -10.90 -6.19
N THR A 70 -0.09 -11.40 -7.31
CA THR A 70 0.31 -12.67 -7.93
C THR A 70 0.64 -12.48 -9.41
N ARG A 71 1.41 -13.40 -10.00
CA ARG A 71 1.64 -13.42 -11.46
C ARG A 71 0.50 -14.10 -12.22
N ASP A 72 -0.13 -15.11 -11.62
CA ASP A 72 -1.32 -15.75 -12.16
C ASP A 72 -2.56 -14.89 -11.91
N ARG A 73 -3.49 -14.84 -12.87
CA ARG A 73 -4.66 -13.93 -12.80
C ARG A 73 -5.67 -14.28 -11.71
N ASP A 74 -5.72 -15.54 -11.28
CA ASP A 74 -6.57 -16.07 -10.22
C ASP A 74 -5.76 -16.53 -9.00
N GLY A 75 -4.47 -16.16 -8.95
CA GLY A 75 -3.49 -16.71 -8.02
C GLY A 75 -3.85 -16.59 -6.53
N LEU A 76 -4.60 -15.55 -6.16
CA LEU A 76 -5.13 -15.38 -4.80
C LEU A 76 -5.98 -16.58 -4.35
N PHE A 77 -6.78 -17.16 -5.25
CA PHE A 77 -7.75 -18.20 -4.94
C PHE A 77 -7.25 -19.61 -5.24
N THR A 78 -6.17 -19.74 -6.02
CA THR A 78 -5.59 -21.03 -6.41
C THR A 78 -4.29 -21.36 -5.67
N GLY A 79 -3.94 -20.60 -4.62
CA GLY A 79 -2.76 -20.86 -3.79
C GLY A 79 -1.43 -20.63 -4.50
N LYS A 80 -1.38 -19.72 -5.48
CA LYS A 80 -0.13 -19.34 -6.16
C LYS A 80 0.74 -18.48 -5.25
N PRO A 81 2.07 -18.40 -5.50
CA PRO A 81 2.95 -17.48 -4.79
C PRO A 81 2.43 -16.04 -4.79
N GLN A 82 2.49 -15.36 -3.65
CA GLN A 82 1.92 -14.01 -3.47
C GLN A 82 2.90 -13.13 -2.70
N THR A 83 3.10 -11.92 -3.20
CA THR A 83 3.73 -10.83 -2.44
C THR A 83 2.64 -9.97 -1.83
N ASN A 84 2.79 -9.69 -0.55
CA ASN A 84 1.84 -8.98 0.28
C ASN A 84 2.46 -7.66 0.73
N PHE A 85 1.92 -6.54 0.24
CA PHE A 85 2.13 -5.23 0.84
C PHE A 85 1.02 -4.98 1.86
N ALA A 86 1.34 -5.17 3.14
CA ALA A 86 0.43 -4.91 4.23
C ALA A 86 0.56 -3.46 4.73
N TYR A 87 -0.56 -2.87 5.15
CA TYR A 87 -0.55 -1.59 5.83
C TYR A 87 -1.65 -1.49 6.90
N SER A 88 -1.39 -0.72 7.95
CA SER A 88 -2.34 -0.44 9.04
C SER A 88 -2.30 1.03 9.42
N LEU A 89 -3.42 1.72 9.23
CA LEU A 89 -3.57 3.14 9.54
C LEU A 89 -3.89 3.31 11.04
N THR A 90 -2.98 3.92 11.79
CA THR A 90 -3.18 4.31 13.18
C THR A 90 -2.80 5.78 13.31
N PRO A 91 -3.72 6.72 13.01
CA PRO A 91 -3.40 8.14 12.90
C PRO A 91 -2.66 8.65 14.15
N PRO A 92 -1.59 9.45 13.98
CA PRO A 92 -1.16 10.10 12.73
C PRO A 92 -0.23 9.24 11.85
N ASN A 93 -0.08 7.95 12.14
CA ASN A 93 0.92 7.09 11.52
C ASN A 93 0.31 6.04 10.58
N ILE A 94 1.10 5.62 9.60
CA ILE A 94 0.88 4.43 8.79
C ILE A 94 1.98 3.42 9.08
N TRP A 95 1.59 2.17 9.32
CA TRP A 95 2.51 1.05 9.43
C TRP A 95 2.46 0.25 8.14
N TYR A 96 3.60 -0.24 7.67
CA TYR A 96 3.67 -1.03 6.44
C TYR A 96 4.81 -2.06 6.48
N ASP A 97 4.62 -3.15 5.75
CA ASP A 97 5.63 -4.20 5.54
C ASP A 97 5.43 -4.90 4.21
N LEU A 98 6.40 -5.75 3.87
CA LEU A 98 6.35 -6.65 2.74
C LEU A 98 6.57 -8.08 3.22
N SER A 99 5.76 -9.02 2.74
CA SER A 99 5.92 -10.46 3.01
C SER A 99 5.55 -11.30 1.79
N ASP A 100 6.11 -12.50 1.69
CA ASP A 100 5.71 -13.48 0.67
C ASP A 100 5.00 -14.66 1.33
N VAL A 101 3.99 -15.20 0.65
CA VAL A 101 3.27 -16.42 1.03
C VAL A 101 3.18 -17.37 -0.17
N PHE A 102 3.22 -18.68 0.11
CA PHE A 102 3.16 -19.73 -0.90
C PHE A 102 4.34 -19.73 -1.91
N GLY A 103 5.43 -19.03 -1.60
CA GLY A 103 6.64 -18.92 -2.42
C GLY A 103 6.95 -17.48 -2.81
N ASP A 104 7.98 -17.28 -3.64
CA ASP A 104 8.50 -15.96 -4.02
C ASP A 104 8.13 -15.62 -5.49
N PRO A 105 7.00 -14.92 -5.77
CA PRO A 105 6.53 -14.70 -7.14
C PRO A 105 7.47 -13.83 -7.98
N PHE A 106 8.28 -12.98 -7.33
CA PHE A 106 9.21 -12.05 -7.99
C PHE A 106 10.67 -12.44 -7.82
N LYS A 107 10.99 -13.69 -7.47
CA LYS A 107 12.37 -14.15 -7.38
C LYS A 107 13.16 -13.81 -8.66
N GLY A 108 14.30 -13.14 -8.48
CA GLY A 108 15.15 -12.62 -9.55
C GLY A 108 14.81 -11.19 -10.00
N TYR A 109 13.75 -10.58 -9.47
CA TYR A 109 13.31 -9.21 -9.80
C TYR A 109 13.28 -8.35 -8.53
N LYS A 110 13.92 -7.19 -8.58
CA LYS A 110 13.99 -6.29 -7.44
C LYS A 110 12.58 -5.79 -7.04
N LEU A 111 12.29 -5.81 -5.75
CA LEU A 111 11.11 -5.15 -5.17
C LEU A 111 11.56 -4.00 -4.27
N ARG A 112 10.85 -2.87 -4.32
CA ARG A 112 11.09 -1.72 -3.44
C ARG A 112 9.77 -1.16 -2.91
N LEU A 113 9.58 -1.23 -1.59
CA LEU A 113 8.48 -0.60 -0.87
C LEU A 113 9.02 0.64 -0.16
N ALA A 114 8.58 1.82 -0.55
CA ALA A 114 9.07 3.07 0.03
C ALA A 114 8.00 4.15 0.02
N SER A 115 8.13 5.10 0.96
CA SER A 115 7.31 6.30 0.98
C SER A 115 7.71 7.30 -0.12
N ASP A 116 6.80 8.19 -0.50
CA ASP A 116 7.11 9.41 -1.24
C ASP A 116 7.77 10.49 -0.37
N ASP A 117 7.71 10.33 0.96
CA ASP A 117 8.56 11.01 1.94
C ASP A 117 9.86 10.20 2.14
N ASP A 118 10.99 10.72 1.66
CA ASP A 118 12.29 10.04 1.68
C ASP A 118 12.90 9.88 3.08
N THR A 119 12.33 10.53 4.10
CA THR A 119 12.74 10.36 5.49
C THR A 119 12.17 9.08 6.10
N CYS A 120 11.16 8.48 5.48
CA CYS A 120 10.58 7.22 5.93
C CYS A 120 11.42 6.01 5.48
N PRO A 121 11.50 4.94 6.29
CA PRO A 121 12.25 3.74 5.92
C PRO A 121 11.75 3.11 4.60
N ALA A 122 12.58 2.27 3.99
CA ALA A 122 12.21 1.51 2.81
C ALA A 122 12.54 0.03 2.99
N VAL A 123 11.69 -0.84 2.46
CA VAL A 123 12.00 -2.27 2.30
C VAL A 123 12.52 -2.46 0.88
N GLN A 124 13.67 -3.12 0.75
CA GLN A 124 14.25 -3.46 -0.54
C GLN A 124 14.61 -4.95 -0.56
N TRP A 125 14.06 -5.68 -1.53
CA TRP A 125 14.44 -7.06 -1.81
C TRP A 125 15.12 -7.10 -3.17
N ASP A 126 16.45 -7.04 -3.19
CA ASP A 126 17.22 -6.91 -4.43
C ASP A 126 17.09 -8.11 -5.37
N GLN A 127 16.67 -9.26 -4.87
CA GLN A 127 16.38 -10.47 -5.65
C GLN A 127 14.92 -10.89 -5.57
N GLY A 128 14.02 -10.00 -5.11
CA GLY A 128 12.59 -10.28 -5.00
C GLY A 128 12.25 -11.40 -4.04
N VAL A 129 13.07 -11.58 -3.01
CA VAL A 129 12.91 -12.58 -1.94
C VAL A 129 13.13 -11.88 -0.59
N PRO A 130 12.32 -12.19 0.44
CA PRO A 130 12.51 -11.63 1.78
C PRO A 130 13.90 -11.90 2.36
N LEU A 131 14.48 -10.89 3.02
CA LEU A 131 15.78 -11.03 3.72
C LEU A 131 15.69 -11.75 5.09
N GLY A 132 14.51 -12.29 5.44
CA GLY A 132 14.21 -12.87 6.74
C GLY A 132 14.03 -11.82 7.84
N GLY A 133 13.33 -12.16 8.92
CA GLY A 133 12.98 -11.24 10.01
C GLY A 133 11.71 -10.42 9.74
N ASN A 134 11.26 -9.67 10.75
CA ASN A 134 10.12 -8.76 10.63
C ASN A 134 10.61 -7.35 10.29
N HIS A 135 10.09 -6.77 9.20
CA HIS A 135 10.46 -5.46 8.69
C HIS A 135 9.25 -4.52 8.60
N THR A 136 8.43 -4.48 9.65
CA THR A 136 7.39 -3.45 9.77
C THR A 136 8.02 -2.09 10.03
N HIS A 137 7.70 -1.14 9.16
CA HIS A 137 8.11 0.25 9.27
C HIS A 137 6.92 1.16 9.55
N VAL A 138 7.22 2.37 9.97
CA VAL A 138 6.24 3.41 10.28
C VAL A 138 6.60 4.68 9.54
N CYS A 139 5.57 5.40 9.07
CA CYS A 139 5.68 6.72 8.45
C CYS A 139 4.47 7.57 8.86
N ARG A 140 4.45 8.84 8.47
CA ARG A 140 3.28 9.68 8.64
C ARG A 140 2.16 9.25 7.70
N ALA A 141 0.92 9.27 8.17
CA ALA A 141 -0.24 8.83 7.40
C ALA A 141 -0.64 9.78 6.26
N ASP A 142 -0.01 10.95 6.14
CA ASP A 142 -0.21 11.90 5.04
C ASP A 142 0.77 11.70 3.87
N ALA A 143 1.82 10.90 4.06
CA ALA A 143 2.72 10.44 2.98
C ALA A 143 2.18 9.16 2.33
N SER A 144 2.44 8.94 1.05
CA SER A 144 2.04 7.70 0.35
C SER A 144 3.15 6.66 0.38
N VAL A 145 2.78 5.38 0.45
CA VAL A 145 3.73 4.26 0.37
C VAL A 145 3.54 3.50 -0.94
N VAL A 146 4.62 3.34 -1.68
CA VAL A 146 4.65 2.77 -3.03
C VAL A 146 5.47 1.49 -3.05
N LEU A 147 4.84 0.38 -3.42
CA LEU A 147 5.53 -0.83 -3.87
C LEU A 147 5.83 -0.71 -5.37
N THR A 148 7.10 -0.74 -5.72
CA THR A 148 7.57 -0.84 -7.10
C THR A 148 8.02 -2.26 -7.38
N LEU A 149 7.35 -2.93 -8.32
CA LEU A 149 7.68 -4.27 -8.78
C LEU A 149 8.68 -4.18 -9.94
N CYS A 150 9.75 -4.99 -9.92
CA CYS A 150 10.85 -4.93 -10.87
C CYS A 150 11.54 -3.55 -10.92
N ALA A 151 11.86 -3.02 -9.74
CA ALA A 151 12.42 -1.67 -9.50
C ALA A 151 13.90 -1.51 -9.91
#